data_AF-A0A8T3W2V5-F1
#
_entry.id   AF-A0A8T3W2V5-F1
#
_cell.length_a   1.000
_cell.length_b   1.000
_cell.length_c   1.000
_cell.angle_alpha   90.00
_cell.angle_beta   90.00
_cell.angle_gamma   90.00
#
_symmetry.space_group_name_H-M   'P 1'
#
loop_
_entity.id
_entity.type
_entity.pdbx_description
1 polymer ?
#
loop_
_entity_poly.entity_id
_entity_poly.type
_entity_poly.pdbx_seq_one_letter_code
_entity_poly.pdbx_strand_id
1 'polypeptide(L)'
;MRSKESYDALISDLKNMGFESIRPTPGMERTNISDMLSLDDYRIDIFESRVCGMLGLSDGMADRSTLRIAYDKTRLFTCSSEDIFVFKSVTERTNDYEDCLRLIFSHDFDWTTVLNEIRSQYRAYVSPWVTYTTETVIRLSEEIDVPIRNEMIKIKEEYMEQWASQFEKAHLD
;
A
#
# COMPACT_ATOMS: atom_id res chain seq x y z
N MET A 1 -6.52 3.32 -9.90
CA MET A 1 -6.73 3.87 -11.25
C MET A 1 -5.46 4.49 -11.76
N ARG A 2 -5.32 4.62 -13.08
CA ARG A 2 -4.09 5.13 -13.70
C ARG A 2 -4.26 6.47 -14.41
N SER A 3 -5.47 7.02 -14.48
CA SER A 3 -5.72 8.36 -15.01
C SER A 3 -6.81 9.08 -14.22
N LYS A 4 -6.78 10.42 -14.26
CA LYS A 4 -7.77 11.28 -13.64
C LYS A 4 -9.16 11.09 -14.27
N GLU A 5 -9.22 10.91 -15.58
CA GLU A 5 -10.47 10.67 -16.29
C GLU A 5 -11.13 9.36 -15.83
N SER A 6 -10.32 8.31 -15.60
CA SER A 6 -10.82 7.04 -15.08
C SER A 6 -11.33 7.16 -13.65
N TYR A 7 -10.66 8.01 -12.84
CA TYR A 7 -11.08 8.32 -11.48
C TYR A 7 -12.43 9.06 -11.48
N ASP A 8 -12.52 10.15 -12.23
CA ASP A 8 -13.74 10.97 -12.32
C ASP A 8 -14.93 10.14 -12.84
N ALA A 9 -14.69 9.26 -13.82
CA ALA A 9 -15.71 8.35 -14.33
C ALA A 9 -16.23 7.37 -13.26
N LEU A 10 -15.35 6.72 -12.49
CA LEU A 10 -15.82 5.82 -11.42
C LEU A 10 -16.58 6.58 -10.34
N ILE A 11 -16.08 7.74 -9.91
CA ILE A 11 -16.75 8.54 -8.88
C ILE A 11 -18.16 8.92 -9.34
N SER A 12 -18.28 9.35 -10.60
CA SER A 12 -19.59 9.66 -11.20
C SER A 12 -20.51 8.44 -11.22
N ASP A 13 -20.01 7.27 -11.62
CA ASP A 13 -20.81 6.04 -11.69
C ASP A 13 -21.24 5.56 -10.31
N LEU A 14 -20.36 5.59 -9.31
CA LEU A 14 -20.69 5.23 -7.93
C LEU A 14 -21.74 6.18 -7.33
N LYS A 15 -21.63 7.49 -7.59
CA LYS A 15 -22.65 8.47 -7.17
C LYS A 15 -23.99 8.23 -7.85
N ASN A 16 -23.99 7.87 -9.14
CA ASN A 16 -25.20 7.48 -9.86
C ASN A 16 -25.85 6.19 -9.31
N MET A 17 -25.05 5.31 -8.71
CA MET A 17 -25.53 4.12 -8.00
C MET A 17 -26.05 4.41 -6.58
N GLY A 18 -25.95 5.65 -6.10
CA GLY A 18 -26.43 6.08 -4.79
C GLY A 18 -25.37 6.19 -3.70
N PHE A 19 -24.09 5.97 -4.01
CA PHE A 19 -23.03 6.21 -3.04
C PHE A 19 -22.83 7.70 -2.76
N GLU A 20 -22.63 8.05 -1.50
CA GLU A 20 -22.36 9.42 -1.06
C GLU A 20 -20.94 9.59 -0.51
N SER A 21 -20.32 10.74 -0.79
CA SER A 21 -19.01 11.09 -0.22
C SER A 21 -19.14 11.39 1.27
N ILE A 22 -18.39 10.67 2.09
CA ILE A 22 -18.32 10.85 3.54
C ILE A 22 -16.94 11.36 3.96
N ARG A 23 -16.88 12.01 5.13
CA ARG A 23 -15.60 12.45 5.69
C ARG A 23 -14.83 11.26 6.25
N PRO A 24 -13.49 11.23 6.08
CA PRO A 24 -12.67 10.22 6.74
C PRO A 24 -12.90 10.24 8.26
N THR A 25 -12.92 9.05 8.86
CA THR A 25 -12.99 8.91 10.31
C THR A 25 -11.74 9.55 10.95
N PRO A 26 -11.85 10.21 12.12
CA PRO A 26 -10.68 10.68 12.87
C PRO A 26 -9.62 9.57 13.03
N GLY A 27 -8.36 9.90 12.76
CA GLY A 27 -7.26 8.91 12.72
C GLY A 27 -6.90 8.37 11.33
N MET A 28 -7.70 8.64 10.29
CA MET A 28 -7.38 8.29 8.90
C MET A 28 -6.62 9.40 8.13
N GLU A 29 -6.26 10.49 8.80
CA GLU A 29 -5.64 11.68 8.19
C GLU A 29 -4.37 11.38 7.39
N ARG A 30 -3.62 10.35 7.78
CA ARG A 30 -2.35 9.96 7.15
C ARG A 30 -2.52 9.06 5.92
N THR A 31 -3.74 8.61 5.60
CA THR A 31 -3.99 7.63 4.54
C THR A 31 -4.05 8.24 3.13
N ASN A 32 -4.14 9.57 3.01
CA ASN A 32 -4.26 10.26 1.71
C ASN A 32 -5.39 9.69 0.83
N ILE A 33 -6.52 9.34 1.44
CA ILE A 33 -7.73 8.90 0.74
C ILE A 33 -8.24 10.07 -0.11
N SER A 34 -8.51 9.80 -1.39
CA SER A 34 -9.01 10.78 -2.35
C SER A 34 -10.51 11.00 -2.18
N ASP A 35 -11.28 9.93 -1.99
CA ASP A 35 -12.70 9.99 -1.63
C ASP A 35 -13.07 8.75 -0.81
N MET A 36 -14.04 8.88 0.08
CA MET A 36 -14.61 7.79 0.84
C MET A 36 -16.11 7.77 0.53
N LEU A 37 -16.57 6.71 -0.13
CA LEU A 37 -17.94 6.60 -0.60
C LEU A 37 -18.69 5.54 0.21
N SER A 38 -19.92 5.85 0.65
CA SER A 38 -20.77 4.90 1.39
C SER A 38 -22.17 4.78 0.79
N LEU A 39 -22.72 3.57 0.84
CA LEU A 39 -24.12 3.25 0.53
C LEU A 39 -24.57 2.14 1.49
N ASP A 40 -25.52 2.43 2.37
CA ASP A 40 -25.95 1.53 3.46
C ASP A 40 -24.74 0.99 4.25
N ASP A 41 -24.56 -0.34 4.27
CA ASP A 41 -23.45 -1.03 4.95
C ASP A 41 -22.17 -1.14 4.08
N TYR A 42 -22.20 -0.65 2.83
CA TYR A 42 -21.07 -0.70 1.92
C TYR A 42 -20.22 0.56 2.02
N ARG A 43 -18.90 0.37 2.03
CA ARG A 43 -17.91 1.45 1.99
C ARG A 43 -16.84 1.17 0.94
N ILE A 44 -16.48 2.19 0.18
CA ILE A 44 -15.39 2.17 -0.80
C ILE A 44 -14.42 3.31 -0.45
N ASP A 45 -13.19 2.93 -0.08
CA ASP A 45 -12.09 3.89 0.08
C ASP A 45 -11.36 4.00 -1.26
N ILE A 46 -11.27 5.21 -1.81
CA ILE A 46 -10.65 5.45 -3.12
C ILE A 46 -9.34 6.19 -2.92
N PHE A 47 -8.28 5.63 -3.51
CA PHE A 47 -6.95 6.22 -3.54
C PHE A 47 -6.57 6.56 -4.98
N GLU A 48 -6.30 7.84 -5.24
CA GLU A 48 -5.71 8.29 -6.49
C GLU A 48 -4.19 8.13 -6.41
N SER A 49 -3.65 7.18 -7.20
CA SER A 49 -2.21 6.98 -7.44
C SER A 49 -1.36 6.47 -6.27
N ARG A 50 -1.60 6.91 -5.03
CA ARG A 50 -0.82 6.52 -3.84
C ARG A 50 -1.67 6.28 -2.61
N VAL A 51 -1.30 5.26 -1.85
CA VAL A 51 -1.77 4.95 -0.50
C VAL A 51 -0.84 5.62 0.51
N CYS A 52 -1.42 6.32 1.49
CA CYS A 52 -0.70 7.09 2.52
C CYS A 52 0.26 8.15 1.96
N GLY A 53 0.06 8.62 0.72
CA GLY A 53 0.96 9.53 0.02
C GLY A 53 2.34 8.94 -0.32
N MET A 54 2.54 7.64 -0.04
CA MET A 54 3.84 7.00 -0.03
C MET A 54 3.90 5.87 -1.06
N LEU A 55 3.09 4.83 -0.89
CA LEU A 55 3.14 3.61 -1.71
C LEU A 55 2.18 3.70 -2.90
N GLY A 56 2.63 3.40 -4.11
CA GLY A 56 1.81 3.47 -5.32
C GLY A 56 1.38 2.10 -5.83
N LEU A 57 0.37 2.08 -6.69
CA LEU A 57 0.11 0.94 -7.57
C LEU A 57 1.14 0.96 -8.70
N SER A 58 2.23 0.22 -8.56
CA SER A 58 3.31 0.18 -9.55
C SER A 58 2.91 -0.62 -10.79
N ASP A 59 3.70 -0.51 -11.87
CA ASP A 59 3.53 -1.37 -13.06
C ASP A 59 3.70 -2.85 -12.69
N GLY A 60 4.64 -3.19 -11.81
CA GLY A 60 4.83 -4.55 -11.33
C GLY A 60 3.60 -5.09 -10.61
N MET A 61 2.97 -4.29 -9.74
CA MET A 61 1.72 -4.66 -9.07
C MET A 61 0.57 -4.84 -10.07
N ALA A 62 0.49 -3.97 -11.09
CA ALA A 62 -0.53 -4.07 -12.12
C ALA A 62 -0.37 -5.34 -12.97
N ASP A 63 0.86 -5.69 -13.34
CA ASP A 63 1.18 -6.89 -14.12
C ASP A 63 0.86 -8.19 -13.37
N ARG A 64 1.00 -8.19 -12.04
CA ARG A 64 0.62 -9.32 -11.17
C ARG A 64 -0.86 -9.35 -10.80
N SER A 65 -1.63 -8.32 -11.15
CA SER A 65 -3.04 -8.24 -10.77
C SER A 65 -3.89 -9.26 -11.52
N THR A 66 -4.87 -9.84 -10.82
CA THR A 66 -5.77 -10.85 -11.38
C THR A 66 -7.14 -10.23 -11.66
N LEU A 67 -7.64 -10.39 -12.88
CA LEU A 67 -9.01 -10.04 -13.23
C LEU A 67 -9.99 -10.92 -12.43
N ARG A 68 -10.85 -10.30 -11.62
CA ARG A 68 -11.90 -11.00 -10.86
C ARG A 68 -13.24 -10.93 -11.55
N ILE A 69 -13.58 -9.76 -12.09
CA ILE A 69 -14.89 -9.51 -12.69
C ILE A 69 -14.69 -8.62 -13.92
N ALA A 70 -15.35 -8.99 -15.02
CA ALA A 70 -15.45 -8.16 -16.21
C ALA A 70 -16.93 -7.89 -16.52
N TYR A 71 -17.27 -6.61 -16.57
CA TYR A 71 -18.49 -6.08 -17.15
C TYR A 71 -18.14 -5.38 -18.47
N ASP A 72 -19.17 -4.96 -19.22
CA ASP A 72 -19.03 -4.34 -20.55
C ASP A 72 -18.02 -3.18 -20.56
N LYS A 73 -18.10 -2.28 -19.56
CA LYS A 73 -17.25 -1.08 -19.47
C LYS A 73 -16.28 -1.08 -18.30
N THR A 74 -16.32 -2.10 -17.44
CA THR A 74 -15.58 -2.08 -16.17
C THR A 74 -14.92 -3.42 -15.91
N ARG A 75 -13.66 -3.38 -15.49
CA ARG A 75 -12.89 -4.55 -15.09
C ARG A 75 -12.40 -4.37 -13.66
N LEU A 76 -12.70 -5.33 -12.81
CA LEU A 76 -12.22 -5.38 -11.44
C LEU A 76 -11.02 -6.30 -11.37
N PHE A 77 -9.87 -5.74 -11.00
CA PHE A 77 -8.65 -6.47 -10.74
C PHE A 77 -8.36 -6.47 -9.24
N THR A 78 -7.77 -7.55 -8.74
CA THR A 78 -7.20 -7.60 -7.39
C THR A 78 -5.69 -7.76 -7.48
N CYS A 79 -4.97 -7.07 -6.61
CA CYS A 79 -3.53 -7.25 -6.45
C CYS A 79 -3.20 -8.68 -5.97
N SER A 80 -1.94 -9.08 -6.14
CA SER A 80 -1.42 -10.34 -5.60
C SER A 80 -1.38 -10.30 -4.06
N SER A 81 -1.23 -11.46 -3.41
CA SER A 81 -1.12 -11.55 -1.95
C SER A 81 0.09 -10.78 -1.43
N GLU A 82 1.19 -10.80 -2.18
CA GLU A 82 2.44 -10.09 -1.92
C GLU A 82 2.23 -8.58 -1.95
N ASP A 83 1.52 -8.08 -2.96
CA ASP A 83 1.26 -6.66 -3.10
C ASP A 83 0.30 -6.15 -2.01
N ILE A 84 -0.72 -6.95 -1.65
CA ILE A 84 -1.61 -6.64 -0.54
C ILE A 84 -0.83 -6.63 0.78
N PHE A 85 0.12 -7.55 0.97
CA PHE A 85 1.02 -7.54 2.13
C PHE A 85 1.82 -6.25 2.20
N VAL A 86 2.42 -5.79 1.10
CA VAL A 86 3.16 -4.51 1.06
C VAL A 86 2.27 -3.33 1.44
N PHE A 87 1.02 -3.28 0.97
CA PHE A 87 0.09 -2.21 1.38
C PHE A 87 -0.22 -2.27 2.88
N LYS A 88 -0.45 -3.47 3.42
CA LYS A 88 -0.80 -3.67 4.83
C LYS A 88 0.37 -3.44 5.79
N SER A 89 1.59 -3.73 5.37
CA SER A 89 2.78 -3.55 6.21
C SER A 89 3.17 -2.10 6.43
N VAL A 90 2.60 -1.17 5.65
CA VAL A 90 2.82 0.28 5.78
C VAL A 90 1.85 0.93 6.76
N THR A 91 0.72 0.30 7.05
CA THR A 91 -0.34 0.86 7.88
C THR A 91 -0.31 0.30 9.30
N GLU A 92 -0.78 1.09 10.27
CA GLU A 92 -0.82 0.72 11.70
C GLU A 92 -2.23 0.34 12.15
N ARG A 93 -3.10 -0.19 11.26
CA ARG A 93 -4.47 -0.53 11.66
C ARG A 93 -4.46 -1.82 12.48
N THR A 94 -5.35 -1.89 13.47
CA THR A 94 -5.42 -2.98 14.45
C THR A 94 -5.38 -4.39 13.84
N ASN A 95 -6.00 -4.58 12.68
CA ASN A 95 -6.13 -5.89 12.04
C ASN A 95 -5.07 -6.18 10.96
N ASP A 96 -4.23 -5.20 10.59
CA ASP A 96 -3.30 -5.38 9.46
C ASP A 96 -2.25 -6.46 9.75
N TYR A 97 -1.82 -6.61 11.01
CA TYR A 97 -0.90 -7.67 11.43
C TYR A 97 -1.45 -9.07 11.18
N GLU A 98 -2.69 -9.31 11.62
CA GLU A 98 -3.39 -10.59 11.44
C GLU A 98 -3.64 -10.88 9.95
N ASP A 99 -4.01 -9.85 9.18
CA ASP A 99 -4.18 -9.99 7.73
C ASP A 99 -2.85 -10.32 7.04
N CYS A 100 -1.73 -9.74 7.46
CA CYS A 100 -0.40 -10.08 6.96
C CYS A 100 -0.06 -11.56 7.23
N LEU A 101 -0.30 -12.07 8.43
CA LEU A 101 -0.10 -13.49 8.74
C LEU A 101 -0.94 -14.38 7.83
N ARG A 102 -2.22 -14.05 7.62
CA ARG A 102 -3.11 -14.81 6.72
C ARG A 102 -2.62 -14.85 5.27
N LEU A 103 -2.07 -13.73 4.78
CA LEU A 103 -1.48 -13.66 3.45
C LEU A 103 -0.22 -14.53 3.36
N ILE A 104 0.66 -14.47 4.36
CA ILE A 104 1.90 -15.25 4.38
C ILE A 104 1.62 -16.76 4.39
N PHE A 105 0.56 -17.19 5.09
CA PHE A 105 0.17 -18.60 5.12
C PHE A 105 -0.67 -19.05 3.92
N SER A 106 -0.88 -18.19 2.91
CA SER A 106 -1.47 -18.64 1.63
C SER A 106 -0.50 -19.55 0.88
N HIS A 107 -1.03 -20.45 0.04
CA HIS A 107 -0.23 -21.48 -0.64
C HIS A 107 0.80 -20.93 -1.65
N ASP A 108 0.73 -19.64 -1.98
CA ASP A 108 1.41 -19.01 -3.10
C ASP A 108 2.26 -17.79 -2.73
N PHE A 109 2.43 -17.49 -1.43
CA PHE A 109 3.13 -16.28 -0.99
C PHE A 109 4.64 -16.33 -1.27
N ASP A 110 5.13 -15.42 -2.12
CA ASP A 110 6.54 -15.28 -2.48
C ASP A 110 7.20 -14.02 -1.88
N TRP A 111 8.03 -14.24 -0.86
CA TRP A 111 8.86 -13.21 -0.25
C TRP A 111 9.82 -12.50 -1.23
N THR A 112 10.24 -13.17 -2.30
CA THR A 112 11.10 -12.57 -3.34
C THR A 112 10.36 -11.47 -4.08
N THR A 113 9.11 -11.73 -4.45
CA THR A 113 8.22 -10.75 -5.08
C THR A 113 7.99 -9.54 -4.16
N VAL A 114 7.72 -9.77 -2.87
CA VAL A 114 7.60 -8.69 -1.85
C VAL A 114 8.86 -7.81 -1.82
N LEU A 115 10.04 -8.41 -1.67
CA LEU A 115 11.30 -7.65 -1.57
C LEU A 115 11.61 -6.88 -2.85
N ASN A 116 11.35 -7.47 -4.02
CA ASN A 116 11.57 -6.83 -5.30
C ASN A 116 10.66 -5.62 -5.49
N GLU A 117 9.39 -5.74 -5.10
CA GLU A 117 8.44 -4.62 -5.15
C GLU A 117 8.86 -3.48 -4.22
N ILE A 118 9.22 -3.81 -2.97
CA ILE A 118 9.69 -2.82 -1.99
C ILE A 118 10.91 -2.05 -2.52
N ARG A 119 11.92 -2.78 -3.03
CA ARG A 119 13.12 -2.16 -3.59
C ARG A 119 12.82 -1.32 -4.83
N SER A 120 11.91 -1.78 -5.69
CA SER A 120 11.52 -1.05 -6.89
C SER A 120 10.92 0.31 -6.53
N GLN A 121 9.93 0.31 -5.63
CA GLN A 121 9.28 1.55 -5.20
C GLN A 121 10.20 2.45 -4.37
N TYR A 122 11.02 1.88 -3.49
CA TYR A 122 11.99 2.65 -2.69
C TYR A 122 13.03 3.37 -3.57
N ARG A 123 13.54 2.71 -4.62
CA ARG A 123 14.45 3.36 -5.58
C ARG A 123 13.76 4.45 -6.40
N ALA A 124 12.49 4.26 -6.75
CA ALA A 124 11.73 5.26 -7.49
C ALA A 124 11.40 6.49 -6.62
N TYR A 125 11.17 6.29 -5.32
CA TYR A 125 10.88 7.35 -4.38
C TYR A 125 11.27 6.94 -2.94
N VAL A 126 12.42 7.46 -2.49
CA VAL A 126 12.92 7.26 -1.12
C VAL A 126 11.95 7.90 -0.15
N SER A 127 11.45 7.12 0.81
CA SER A 127 10.34 7.56 1.67
C SER A 127 10.31 6.82 3.00
N PRO A 128 9.82 7.45 4.10
CA PRO A 128 9.80 6.86 5.44
C PRO A 128 9.03 5.54 5.56
N TRP A 129 8.15 5.19 4.61
CA TRP A 129 7.30 4.01 4.71
C TRP A 129 8.07 2.70 4.88
N VAL A 130 9.31 2.64 4.38
CA VAL A 130 10.18 1.46 4.54
C VAL A 130 10.49 1.16 6.00
N THR A 131 10.46 2.18 6.87
CA THR A 131 10.66 1.99 8.31
C THR A 131 9.47 1.22 8.91
N TYR A 132 8.23 1.62 8.61
CA TYR A 132 7.01 0.93 9.06
C TYR A 132 6.93 -0.52 8.57
N THR A 133 7.25 -0.74 7.29
CA THR A 133 7.28 -2.11 6.74
C THR A 133 8.37 -2.95 7.40
N THR A 134 9.53 -2.36 7.70
CA THR A 134 10.60 -3.04 8.43
C THR A 134 10.17 -3.42 9.85
N GLU A 135 9.49 -2.53 10.58
CA GLU A 135 8.95 -2.86 11.92
C GLU A 135 7.94 -4.01 11.85
N THR A 136 7.03 -4.00 10.85
CA THR A 136 6.09 -5.09 10.63
C THR A 136 6.83 -6.41 10.36
N VAL A 137 7.85 -6.40 9.50
CA VAL A 137 8.66 -7.58 9.19
C VAL A 137 9.44 -8.07 10.41
N ILE A 138 10.01 -7.17 11.23
CA ILE A 138 10.69 -7.53 12.47
C ILE A 138 9.72 -8.22 13.43
N ARG A 139 8.54 -7.64 13.62
CA ARG A 139 7.50 -8.22 14.48
C ARG A 139 7.05 -9.60 14.00
N LEU A 140 6.79 -9.76 12.70
CA LEU A 140 6.47 -11.07 12.12
C LEU A 140 7.58 -12.09 12.34
N SER A 141 8.84 -11.64 12.28
CA SER A 141 10.01 -12.51 12.49
C SER A 141 10.15 -13.02 13.93
N GLU A 142 9.36 -12.52 14.87
CA GLU A 142 9.28 -13.06 16.23
C GLU A 142 8.46 -14.35 16.30
N GLU A 143 7.54 -14.55 15.35
CA GLU A 143 6.60 -15.68 15.32
C GLU A 143 6.88 -16.67 14.18
N ILE A 144 7.42 -16.19 13.05
CA ILE A 144 7.65 -16.99 11.83
C ILE A 144 9.00 -16.69 11.20
N ASP A 145 9.47 -17.58 10.32
CA ASP A 145 10.63 -17.28 9.49
C ASP A 145 10.25 -16.30 8.37
N VAL A 146 10.91 -15.14 8.34
CA VAL A 146 10.72 -14.10 7.32
C VAL A 146 12.03 -13.92 6.55
N PRO A 147 12.21 -14.55 5.37
CA PRO A 147 13.47 -14.58 4.64
C PRO A 147 14.04 -13.19 4.26
N ILE A 148 13.18 -12.18 4.19
CA ILE A 148 13.55 -10.82 3.78
C ILE A 148 13.95 -9.92 4.96
N ARG A 149 13.88 -10.40 6.21
CA ARG A 149 14.11 -9.60 7.42
C ARG A 149 15.41 -8.80 7.37
N ASN A 150 16.52 -9.47 7.08
CA ASN A 150 17.83 -8.82 7.05
C ASN A 150 17.94 -7.80 5.91
N GLU A 151 17.28 -8.04 4.79
CA GLU A 151 17.26 -7.10 3.66
C GLU A 151 16.41 -5.87 3.98
N MET A 152 15.30 -6.04 4.71
CA MET A 152 14.49 -4.91 5.19
C MET A 152 15.27 -4.03 6.18
N ILE A 153 16.03 -4.63 7.10
CA ILE A 153 16.89 -3.89 8.02
C ILE A 153 17.92 -3.04 7.27
N LYS A 154 18.58 -3.61 6.24
CA LYS A 154 19.51 -2.85 5.39
C LYS A 154 18.83 -1.67 4.69
N ILE A 155 17.66 -1.88 4.09
CA ILE A 155 16.91 -0.80 3.42
C ILE A 155 16.54 0.32 4.42
N LYS A 156 16.15 -0.04 5.64
CA LYS A 156 15.88 0.93 6.71
C LYS A 156 17.15 1.70 7.09
N GLU A 157 18.28 1.02 7.28
CA GLU A 157 19.57 1.67 7.60
C GLU A 157 19.98 2.65 6.50
N GLU A 158 19.93 2.24 5.23
CA GLU A 158 20.19 3.09 4.07
C GLU A 158 19.30 4.35 4.05
N TYR A 159 18.01 4.20 4.39
CA TYR A 159 17.09 5.34 4.51
C TYR A 159 17.50 6.29 5.64
N MET A 160 17.86 5.77 6.81
CA MET A 160 18.24 6.58 7.97
C MET A 160 19.55 7.34 7.73
N GLU A 161 20.53 6.73 7.07
CA GLU A 161 21.79 7.39 6.69
C GLU A 161 21.57 8.55 5.71
N GLN A 162 20.73 8.34 4.70
CA GLN A 162 20.34 9.38 3.74
C GLN A 162 19.59 10.52 4.44
N TRP A 163 18.67 10.19 5.34
CA TRP A 163 17.90 11.18 6.10
C TRP A 163 18.81 12.01 7.01
N ALA A 164 19.73 11.38 7.74
CA ALA A 164 20.70 12.07 8.59
C ALA A 164 21.59 13.03 7.79
N SER A 165 22.10 12.57 6.64
CA SER A 165 22.93 13.39 5.75
C SER A 165 22.19 14.61 5.19
N GLN A 166 20.89 14.49 4.90
CA GLN A 166 20.06 15.62 4.45
C GLN A 166 19.75 16.59 5.59
N PHE A 167 19.50 16.05 6.79
CA PHE A 167 19.24 16.84 7.98
C PHE A 167 20.45 17.71 8.34
N GLU A 168 21.66 17.13 8.34
CA GLU A 168 22.90 17.87 8.60
C GLU A 168 23.13 19.00 7.60
N LYS A 169 22.89 18.75 6.30
CA LYS A 169 23.02 19.79 5.26
C LYS A 169 22.03 20.94 5.45
N ALA A 170 20.79 20.64 5.84
CA ALA A 170 19.75 21.65 6.05
C ALA A 170 19.96 22.54 7.30
N HIS A 171 20.87 22.16 8.21
CA HIS A 171 21.20 22.92 9.42
C HIS A 171 22.58 23.61 9.36
N LEU A 172 23.26 23.54 8.22
CA LEU A 172 24.51 24.25 7.94
C LEU A 172 24.30 25.49 7.04
N ASP A 173 23.09 25.69 6.53
CA ASP A 173 22.61 26.87 5.77
C ASP A 173 21.66 27.74 6.62
#